data_AF-A0A958CUQ0-F1
#
_entry.id   AF-A0A958CUQ0-F1
#
_cell.length_a   1.000
_cell.length_b   1.000
_cell.length_c   1.000
_cell.angle_alpha   90.00
_cell.angle_beta   90.00
_cell.angle_gamma   90.00
#
_symmetry.space_group_name_H-M   'P 1'
#
loop_
_entity.id
_entity.type
_entity.pdbx_description
1 polymer ?
#
loop_
_entity_poly.entity_id
_entity_poly.type
_entity_poly.pdbx_seq_one_letter_code
_entity_poly.pdbx_strand_id
1 'polypeptide(L)' 'MQAVETIPLTPAPVAGMKTTEWATVDDQGRLVLPPEAAARLGLTPGAQVRIDDVTNGLRLHRPVTHLAKV' A
#
# COMPACT_ATOMS: atom_id res chain seq x y z
N MET A 1 41.62 -11.84 -30.37
CA MET A 1 41.11 -10.72 -29.56
C MET A 1 39.60 -10.73 -29.69
N GLN A 2 38.86 -11.29 -28.73
CA GLN A 2 37.40 -11.36 -28.81
C GLN A 2 36.77 -10.14 -28.14
N ALA A 3 35.80 -9.53 -28.81
CA ALA A 3 35.04 -8.40 -28.32
C ALA A 3 34.07 -8.87 -27.24
N VAL A 4 34.18 -8.29 -26.04
CA VAL A 4 33.21 -8.47 -24.96
C VAL A 4 31.98 -7.64 -25.31
N GLU A 5 30.90 -8.33 -25.69
CA GLU A 5 29.60 -7.71 -25.88
C GLU A 5 29.03 -7.34 -24.50
N THR A 6 28.65 -6.08 -24.34
CA THR A 6 28.16 -5.54 -23.06
C THR A 6 26.72 -5.97 -22.86
N ILE A 7 26.44 -6.74 -21.80
CA ILE A 7 25.07 -7.14 -21.44
C ILE A 7 24.32 -5.89 -20.96
N PRO A 8 23.23 -5.43 -21.61
CA PRO A 8 22.43 -4.34 -21.09
C PRO A 8 21.68 -4.83 -19.86
N LEU A 9 22.01 -4.26 -18.70
CA LEU A 9 21.23 -4.45 -17.48
C LEU A 9 19.96 -3.62 -17.60
N THR A 10 18.88 -4.23 -18.09
CA THR A 10 17.53 -3.65 -17.92
C THR A 10 17.25 -3.59 -16.41
N PRO A 11 16.95 -2.41 -15.82
CA PRO A 11 16.61 -2.36 -14.42
C PRO A 11 15.34 -3.21 -14.20
N ALA A 12 15.43 -4.18 -13.29
CA ALA A 12 14.27 -4.92 -12.82
C ALA A 12 13.19 -3.91 -12.35
N PRO A 13 11.89 -4.21 -12.51
CA PRO A 13 10.83 -3.34 -12.01
C PRO A 13 11.11 -3.06 -10.54
N VAL A 14 11.31 -1.78 -10.22
CA VAL A 14 11.62 -1.30 -8.86
C VAL A 14 10.54 -1.83 -7.92
N ALA A 15 10.91 -2.84 -7.13
CA ALA A 15 10.02 -3.47 -6.17
C ALA A 15 9.60 -2.40 -5.15
N GLY A 16 8.32 -2.00 -5.22
CA GLY A 16 7.56 -1.31 -4.18
C GLY A 16 8.27 -0.12 -3.53
N MET A 17 8.22 1.05 -4.18
CA MET A 17 8.54 2.31 -3.50
C MET A 17 7.63 2.46 -2.29
N LYS A 18 8.18 2.31 -1.07
CA LYS A 18 7.45 2.55 0.18
C LYS A 18 7.15 4.03 0.29
N THR A 19 6.00 4.45 -0.22
CA THR A 19 5.50 5.81 0.01
C THR A 19 5.21 5.94 1.51
N THR A 20 5.99 6.78 2.19
CA THR A 20 5.72 7.14 3.58
C THR A 20 4.73 8.29 3.54
N GLU A 21 3.49 8.05 3.94
CA GLU A 21 2.44 9.06 4.04
C GLU A 21 2.04 9.23 5.50
N TRP A 22 1.77 10.47 5.91
CA TRP A 22 1.34 10.78 7.27
C TRP A 22 -0.18 10.67 7.35
N ALA A 23 -0.66 10.00 8.40
CA ALA A 23 -2.06 9.96 8.78
C ALA A 23 -2.24 10.78 10.07
N THR A 24 -3.38 11.44 10.20
CA THR A 24 -3.69 12.26 11.39
C THR A 24 -4.81 11.62 12.18
N VAL A 25 -4.81 11.80 13.50
CA VAL A 25 -5.94 11.39 14.35
C VAL A 25 -6.84 12.60 14.52
N ASP A 26 -8.12 12.47 14.19
CA ASP A 26 -9.10 13.55 14.37
C ASP A 26 -9.53 13.70 15.84
N ASP A 27 -10.34 14.73 16.13
CA ASP A 27 -10.87 15.03 17.47
C ASP A 27 -11.78 13.92 18.04
N GLN A 28 -12.13 12.92 17.22
CA GLN A 28 -12.92 11.76 17.63
C GLN A 28 -12.06 10.50 17.83
N GLY A 29 -10.73 10.64 17.74
CA GLY A 29 -9.80 9.53 17.90
C GLY A 29 -9.72 8.60 16.69
N ARG A 30 -10.19 9.02 15.51
CA ARG A 30 -10.17 8.20 14.28
C ARG A 30 -8.93 8.50 13.46
N LEU A 31 -8.35 7.46 12.86
CA LEU A 31 -7.25 7.60 11.91
C LEU A 31 -7.77 8.12 10.56
N VAL A 32 -7.39 9.33 10.20
CA VAL A 32 -7.70 9.98 8.93
C VAL A 32 -6.53 9.81 7.98
N LEU A 33 -6.78 9.09 6.88
CA LEU A 33 -5.83 8.88 5.80
C LEU A 33 -5.98 9.99 4.75
N PRO A 34 -4.87 10.45 4.13
CA PRO A 34 -4.95 11.31 2.95
C PRO A 34 -5.79 10.68 1.84
N PRO A 35 -6.52 11.47 1.04
CA PRO A 35 -7.37 10.94 -0.03
C PRO A 35 -6.60 10.15 -1.08
N GLU A 36 -5.34 10.50 -1.35
CA GLU A 36 -4.45 9.79 -2.27
C GLU A 36 -4.12 8.38 -1.74
N ALA A 37 -3.76 8.28 -0.46
CA ALA A 37 -3.52 7.01 0.20
C ALA A 37 -4.79 6.14 0.24
N ALA A 38 -5.93 6.74 0.58
CA ALA A 38 -7.23 6.05 0.59
C ALA A 38 -7.58 5.49 -0.80
N ALA A 39 -7.43 6.28 -1.86
CA ALA A 39 -7.68 5.85 -3.24
C ALA A 39 -6.77 4.70 -3.67
N ARG A 40 -5.46 4.78 -3.37
CA ARG A 40 -4.48 3.72 -3.67
C ARG A 40 -4.79 2.42 -2.93
N LEU A 41 -5.31 2.51 -1.72
CA LEU A 41 -5.67 1.36 -0.89
C LEU A 41 -7.10 0.86 -1.16
N GLY A 42 -7.87 1.53 -2.03
CA GLY A 42 -9.26 1.19 -2.34
C GLY A 42 -10.23 1.43 -1.18
N LEU A 43 -9.87 2.34 -0.27
CA LEU A 43 -10.69 2.71 0.88
C LEU A 43 -11.73 3.73 0.45
N THR A 44 -12.97 3.26 0.28
CA THR A 44 -14.13 4.12 0.02
C THR A 44 -14.91 4.38 1.32
N PRO A 45 -15.64 5.50 1.42
CA PRO A 45 -16.54 5.73 2.55
C PRO A 45 -17.49 4.54 2.75
N GLY A 46 -17.53 4.00 3.97
CA GLY A 46 -18.32 2.82 4.32
C GLY A 46 -17.67 1.47 4.03
N ALA A 47 -16.46 1.43 3.45
CA ALA A 47 -15.72 0.18 3.27
C ALA A 47 -15.33 -0.44 4.62
N GLN A 48 -15.54 -1.76 4.75
CA GLN A 48 -15.06 -2.52 5.89
C GLN A 48 -13.66 -3.07 5.62
N VAL A 49 -12.71 -2.69 6.46
CA VAL A 49 -11.29 -3.05 6.35
C VAL A 49 -10.91 -3.91 7.53
N ARG A 50 -10.19 -5.00 7.28
CA ARG A 50 -9.59 -5.78 8.35
C ARG A 50 -8.27 -5.13 8.77
N ILE A 51 -8.15 -4.85 10.06
CA ILE A 51 -6.94 -4.33 10.70
C ILE A 51 -6.41 -5.44 11.59
N ASP A 52 -5.13 -5.79 11.42
CA ASP A 52 -4.42 -6.64 12.36
C ASP A 52 -3.33 -5.81 13.06
N ASP A 53 -3.20 -5.98 14.37
CA ASP A 53 -2.10 -5.41 15.15
C ASP A 53 -0.81 -6.19 14.88
N VAL A 54 0.28 -5.48 14.64
CA VAL A 54 1.63 -6.06 14.50
C VAL A 54 2.61 -5.31 15.41
N THR A 55 3.80 -5.87 15.62
CA THR A 55 4.82 -5.20 16.44
C THR A 55 5.10 -3.79 15.91
N ASN A 56 4.75 -2.79 16.70
CA ASN A 56 4.91 -1.36 16.41
C ASN A 56 4.14 -0.86 15.16
N GLY A 57 3.00 -1.45 14.82
CA GLY A 57 2.22 -0.95 13.70
C GLY A 57 0.84 -1.57 13.55
N LEU A 58 0.15 -1.12 12.51
CA LEU A 58 -1.13 -1.65 12.06
C LEU A 58 -0.98 -2.17 10.63
N ARG A 59 -1.54 -3.34 10.37
CA ARG A 59 -1.63 -3.88 9.01
C ARG A 59 -3.07 -3.78 8.53
N LEU A 60 -3.27 -2.94 7.52
CA LEU A 60 -4.53 -2.84 6.79
C LEU A 60 -4.54 -3.88 5.68
N HIS A 61 -5.56 -4.74 5.66
CA HIS A 61 -5.82 -5.62 4.54
C HIS A 61 -6.71 -4.93 3.51
N ARG A 62 -6.67 -5.39 2.27
CA ARG A 62 -7.60 -4.88 1.25
C ARG A 62 -9.05 -5.13 1.72
N PRO A 63 -9.96 -4.15 1.56
CA PRO A 63 -11.36 -4.30 1.95
C PRO A 63 -11.97 -5.58 1.39
N VAL A 64 -12.72 -6.28 2.25
CA VAL A 64 -13.38 -7.55 1.90
C VAL A 64 -14.52 -7.35 0.90
N THR A 65 -14.91 -6.10 0.63
CA THR A 65 -15.88 -5.72 -0.41
C THR A 65 -15.43 -6.09 -1.83
N HIS A 66 -14.15 -6.43 -2.04
CA HIS A 66 -13.64 -6.98 -3.30
C HIS A 66 -13.57 -8.52 -3.31
N LEU A 67 -13.90 -9.19 -2.20
CA LEU A 67 -13.87 -10.65 -2.02
C LEU A 67 -15.30 -11.23 -2.00
N ALA A 68 -16.11 -10.88 -3.00
CA ALA A 68 -17.36 -11.59 -3.26
C ALA A 68 -17.14 -12.59 -4.42
N LYS A 69 -16.64 -13.78 -4.09
CA LYS A 69 -17.04 -15.00 -4.82
C LYS A 69 -16.77 -16.27 -4.00
N VAL A 70 -17.80 -16.73 -3.30
CA VAL A 70 -18.25 -18.13 -3.29
C VAL A 70 -19.75 -18.13 -3.17
#